data_AF-A0A9N9QUE5-F1
#
_entry.id   AF-A0A9N9QUE5-F1
#
_cell.length_a   1.000
_cell.length_b   1.000
_cell.length_c   1.000
_cell.angle_alpha   90.00
_cell.angle_beta   90.00
_cell.angle_gamma   90.00
#
_symmetry.space_group_name_H-M   'P 1'
#
loop_
_entity.id
_entity.type
_entity.pdbx_description
1 polymer ?
#
loop_
_entity_poly.entity_id
_entity_poly.type
_entity_poly.pdbx_seq_one_letter_code
_entity_poly.pdbx_strand_id
1 'polypeptide(L)'
;VTYVTPFPKNYARENLTYIDISSIVEDNANLYKPDLHTLPLKTVSLRQTLQLGVKSSQHVLQHQAMQELMLHQEASIDVVIAHWYHNTLLSPLSVVFDCPLIWYVAHDACWGAQRLVHEATSPAYSTGVHSARTPSIPFTIKERALQIWQQFYSGFLSRYYAHYVELPLYGSLYSAAIPERGRMLPPYELVTTNGSLLLINSHPPLGQSLPLPLNAKLVGGHHLKPDTTLSNKLQSFMDNVKDGVIYMDLGANVNSEDIPSHVRSRLLEMFGQLKQQVLWRLDMQPPHRPSNVHLFRHAPALPILCHPNTVSFITDGSSTSLMDAIQCGVPVVTVPLLGDQFVNADLAVARGFAKRVEFTHHFAWKLRDAIEEILRNTSYRSSAFEASKIFKLRPQPAPAELLHWVEYIISTGGRHLRSPAVHLSAIERYHLDIWLLLAMILWFLSKVIKVIKVHLKDDYDKKND
;
A
#
# COMPACT_ATOMS: atom_id res chain seq x y z
N VAL A 1 19.56 12.14 -11.15
CA VAL A 1 18.64 11.68 -10.07
C VAL A 1 19.46 11.41 -8.82
N THR A 2 19.10 12.01 -7.69
CA THR A 2 19.72 11.71 -6.39
C THR A 2 18.82 10.74 -5.64
N TYR A 3 19.31 9.54 -5.34
CA TYR A 3 18.54 8.50 -4.66
C TYR A 3 19.16 8.19 -3.28
N VAL A 4 18.49 8.67 -2.24
CA VAL A 4 18.80 8.37 -0.85
C VAL A 4 18.22 6.99 -0.52
N THR A 5 19.08 6.00 -0.25
CA THR A 5 18.61 4.62 -0.05
C THR A 5 19.48 3.82 0.91
N PRO A 6 18.85 3.01 1.78
CA PRO A 6 19.58 2.04 2.61
C PRO A 6 20.06 0.81 1.82
N PHE A 7 19.63 0.68 0.56
CA PHE A 7 19.95 -0.46 -0.30
C PHE A 7 20.59 0.05 -1.60
N PRO A 8 21.82 0.61 -1.54
CA PRO A 8 22.53 1.04 -2.73
C PRO A 8 22.78 -0.16 -3.66
N LYS A 9 22.82 0.08 -4.97
CA LYS A 9 23.14 -0.97 -5.94
C LYS A 9 24.60 -0.85 -6.38
N ASN A 10 25.25 -1.98 -6.58
CA ASN A 10 26.67 -2.07 -6.94
C ASN A 10 27.00 -1.68 -8.39
N TYR A 11 26.09 -1.04 -9.13
CA TYR A 11 26.36 -0.58 -10.50
C TYR A 11 26.15 0.92 -10.62
N ALA A 12 27.20 1.60 -11.10
CA ALA A 12 27.12 3.02 -11.45
C ALA A 12 26.21 3.20 -12.67
N ARG A 13 25.35 4.22 -12.62
CA ARG A 13 24.65 4.74 -13.79
C ARG A 13 25.01 6.22 -13.89
N GLU A 14 25.40 6.67 -15.08
CA GLU A 14 25.92 8.03 -15.30
C GLU A 14 25.02 9.15 -14.74
N ASN A 15 23.69 8.93 -14.72
CA ASN A 15 22.70 9.94 -14.28
C ASN A 15 22.06 9.63 -12.91
N LEU A 16 22.62 8.72 -12.12
CA LEU A 16 22.10 8.31 -10.81
C LEU A 16 23.16 8.41 -9.73
N THR A 17 22.97 9.35 -8.81
CA THR A 17 23.81 9.50 -7.62
C THR A 17 23.12 8.78 -6.46
N TYR A 18 23.81 7.83 -5.85
CA TYR A 18 23.36 7.16 -4.64
C TYR A 18 23.85 7.91 -3.41
N ILE A 19 22.96 8.21 -2.47
CA ILE A 19 23.31 8.61 -1.12
C ILE A 19 23.06 7.39 -0.24
N ASP A 20 24.15 6.74 0.15
CA ASP A 20 24.12 5.52 0.93
C ASP A 20 23.79 5.84 2.40
N ILE A 21 22.70 5.23 2.87
CA ILE A 21 22.26 5.28 4.27
C ILE A 21 22.09 3.87 4.83
N SER A 22 22.84 2.89 4.30
CA SER A 22 22.75 1.47 4.68
C SER A 22 23.03 1.19 6.15
N SER A 23 23.77 2.09 6.82
CA SER A 23 24.02 2.08 8.27
C SER A 23 22.75 2.04 9.13
N ILE A 24 21.60 2.53 8.64
CA ILE A 24 20.33 2.57 9.41
C ILE A 24 19.56 1.23 9.40
N VAL A 25 19.96 0.28 8.54
CA VAL A 25 19.22 -0.97 8.31
C VAL A 25 19.41 -1.94 9.48
N GLU A 26 20.61 -1.98 10.07
CA GLU A 26 20.95 -2.91 11.15
C GLU A 26 20.04 -2.71 12.37
N ASP A 27 19.63 -1.48 12.67
CA ASP A 27 18.75 -1.16 13.82
C ASP A 27 17.28 -1.55 13.61
N ASN A 28 16.79 -1.71 12.37
CA ASN A 28 15.36 -1.85 12.06
C ASN A 28 14.96 -3.17 11.39
N ALA A 29 15.93 -4.02 11.03
CA ALA A 29 15.70 -5.23 10.22
C ALA A 29 14.73 -6.27 10.83
N ASN A 30 14.56 -6.28 12.17
CA ASN A 30 13.69 -7.24 12.85
C ASN A 30 12.24 -6.75 13.01
N LEU A 31 11.95 -5.46 12.82
CA LEU A 31 10.62 -4.89 13.07
C LEU A 31 9.59 -5.18 11.95
N TYR A 32 10.05 -5.60 10.77
CA TYR A 32 9.21 -5.86 9.59
C TYR A 32 9.03 -7.35 9.25
N LYS A 33 9.57 -8.25 10.08
CA LYS A 33 9.46 -9.69 9.84
C LYS A 33 8.21 -10.23 10.52
N PRO A 34 7.37 -11.03 9.83
CA PRO A 34 6.27 -11.71 10.48
C PRO A 34 6.83 -12.75 11.46
N ASP A 35 6.28 -12.80 12.68
CA ASP A 35 6.60 -13.87 13.62
C ASP A 35 5.82 -15.14 13.23
N LEU A 36 6.48 -16.05 12.51
CA LEU A 36 5.89 -17.30 12.04
C LEU A 36 5.88 -18.40 13.11
N HIS A 37 6.48 -18.16 14.28
CA HIS A 37 6.52 -19.12 15.39
C HIS A 37 5.32 -18.96 16.33
N THR A 38 4.74 -17.76 16.43
CA THR A 38 3.54 -17.52 17.24
C THR A 38 2.27 -17.47 16.39
N LEU A 39 1.35 -18.40 16.67
CA LEU A 39 0.08 -18.53 15.97
C LEU A 39 -1.10 -18.26 16.93
N PRO A 40 -2.16 -17.54 16.50
CA PRO A 40 -2.32 -16.90 15.19
C PRO A 40 -1.35 -15.73 14.98
N LEU A 41 -1.01 -15.44 13.72
CA LEU A 41 -0.13 -14.33 13.38
C LEU A 41 -0.65 -13.02 13.98
N LYS A 42 0.21 -12.31 14.71
CA LYS A 42 -0.11 -10.98 15.24
C LYS A 42 0.10 -9.95 14.13
N THR A 43 -0.95 -9.19 13.80
CA THR A 43 -0.84 -8.06 12.88
C THR A 43 -0.11 -6.90 13.58
N VAL A 44 0.73 -6.18 12.82
CA VAL A 44 1.35 -4.95 13.31
C VAL A 44 0.26 -3.93 13.59
N SER A 45 0.19 -3.44 14.82
CA SER A 45 -0.81 -2.44 15.20
C SER A 45 -0.51 -1.10 14.53
N LEU A 46 -1.55 -0.29 14.25
CA LEU A 46 -1.38 1.05 13.70
C LEU A 46 -0.39 1.90 14.51
N ARG A 47 -0.41 1.78 15.85
CA ARG A 47 0.51 2.50 16.73
C ARG A 47 1.96 2.14 16.43
N GLN A 48 2.25 0.84 16.30
CA GLN A 48 3.59 0.37 15.93
C GLN A 48 3.99 0.87 14.54
N THR A 49 3.07 0.83 13.56
CA THR A 49 3.30 1.36 12.21
C THR A 49 3.65 2.85 12.21
N LEU A 50 2.91 3.67 12.97
CA LEU A 50 3.18 5.11 13.10
C LEU A 50 4.54 5.37 13.76
N GLN A 51 4.84 4.66 14.85
CA GLN A 51 6.14 4.78 15.53
C GLN A 51 7.30 4.40 14.60
N LEU A 52 7.14 3.32 13.85
CA LEU A 52 8.13 2.82 12.92
C LEU A 52 8.36 3.79 11.76
N GLY A 53 7.29 4.38 11.23
CA GLY A 53 7.40 5.41 10.19
C GLY A 53 8.13 6.65 10.66
N VAL A 54 7.76 7.19 11.83
CA VAL A 54 8.44 8.34 12.42
C VAL A 54 9.91 8.05 12.68
N LYS A 55 10.24 6.92 13.30
CA LYS A 55 11.63 6.51 13.56
C LYS A 55 12.44 6.36 12.28
N SER A 56 11.85 5.75 11.24
CA SER A 56 12.53 5.57 9.95
C SER A 56 12.84 6.92 9.31
N SER A 57 11.87 7.83 9.23
CA SER A 57 12.09 9.18 8.70
C SER A 57 13.11 9.96 9.55
N GLN A 58 13.06 9.82 10.87
CA GLN A 58 14.00 10.47 11.78
C GLN A 58 15.43 9.97 11.53
N HIS A 59 15.67 8.66 11.44
CA HIS A 59 17.00 8.11 11.15
C HIS A 59 17.53 8.57 9.80
N VAL A 60 16.69 8.60 8.76
CA VAL A 60 17.07 9.11 7.44
C VAL A 60 17.49 10.57 7.53
N LEU A 61 16.68 11.40 8.20
CA LEU A 61 16.93 12.84 8.29
C LEU A 61 18.15 13.15 9.17
N GLN A 62 18.42 12.36 10.21
CA GLN A 62 19.59 12.54 11.09
C GLN A 62 20.88 11.98 10.50
N HIS A 63 20.82 11.14 9.47
CA HIS A 63 21.99 10.57 8.84
C HIS A 63 22.91 11.67 8.29
N GLN A 64 24.22 11.54 8.52
CA GLN A 64 25.21 12.55 8.14
C GLN A 64 25.11 12.93 6.66
N ALA A 65 25.07 11.95 5.76
CA ALA A 65 24.98 12.21 4.31
C ALA A 65 23.69 12.97 3.92
N MET A 66 22.60 12.79 4.67
CA MET A 66 21.35 13.53 4.43
C MET A 66 21.45 14.96 4.95
N GLN A 67 22.07 15.17 6.12
CA GLN A 67 22.34 16.49 6.67
C GLN A 67 23.25 17.31 5.74
N GLU A 68 24.32 16.70 5.21
CA GLU A 68 25.21 17.31 4.23
C GLU A 68 24.45 17.76 2.97
N LEU A 69 23.59 16.89 2.41
CA LEU A 69 22.75 17.25 1.26
C LEU A 69 21.83 18.44 1.57
N MET A 70 21.17 18.43 2.73
CA MET A 70 20.25 19.50 3.12
C MET A 70 20.99 20.83 3.32
N LEU A 71 22.20 20.82 3.88
CA LEU A 71 23.01 22.02 4.15
C LEU A 71 23.76 22.55 2.91
N HIS A 72 23.98 21.71 1.88
CA HIS A 72 24.73 22.10 0.69
C HIS A 72 23.99 23.14 -0.17
N GLN A 73 24.30 24.43 0.02
CA GLN A 73 23.57 25.56 -0.60
C GLN A 73 23.48 25.50 -2.14
N GLU A 74 24.51 24.99 -2.82
CA GLU A 74 24.54 24.88 -4.28
C GLU A 74 23.73 23.69 -4.83
N ALA A 75 23.29 22.76 -3.96
CA ALA A 75 22.50 21.62 -4.40
C ALA A 75 21.07 22.09 -4.77
N SER A 76 20.78 22.12 -6.07
CA SER A 76 19.45 22.33 -6.65
C SER A 76 18.77 21.00 -6.93
N ILE A 77 17.50 20.87 -6.54
CA ILE A 77 16.67 19.68 -6.82
C ILE A 77 15.38 20.17 -7.49
N ASP A 78 15.02 19.60 -8.63
CA ASP A 78 13.83 20.02 -9.39
C ASP A 78 12.51 19.52 -8.78
N VAL A 79 12.57 18.39 -8.08
CA VAL A 79 11.41 17.76 -7.42
C VAL A 79 11.86 16.80 -6.32
N VAL A 80 11.11 16.76 -5.22
CA VAL A 80 11.27 15.76 -4.17
C VAL A 80 10.20 14.69 -4.32
N ILE A 81 10.61 13.43 -4.45
CA ILE A 81 9.72 12.27 -4.38
C ILE A 81 9.93 11.59 -3.03
N ALA A 82 8.93 11.70 -2.14
CA ALA A 82 9.01 11.16 -0.79
C ALA A 82 8.08 9.94 -0.64
N HIS A 83 8.61 8.84 -0.09
CA HIS A 83 7.77 7.70 0.29
C HIS A 83 6.95 8.06 1.52
N TRP A 84 5.63 7.96 1.40
CA TRP A 84 4.74 8.09 2.54
C TRP A 84 4.60 6.76 3.26
N TYR A 85 5.11 6.72 4.49
CA TYR A 85 4.95 5.58 5.39
C TYR A 85 4.34 6.04 6.71
N HIS A 86 3.06 6.42 6.63
CA HIS A 86 2.22 6.86 7.77
C HIS A 86 2.74 8.07 8.57
N ASN A 87 3.67 8.85 8.03
CA ASN A 87 4.16 10.08 8.63
C ASN A 87 4.48 11.10 7.54
N THR A 88 4.69 12.36 7.93
CA THR A 88 4.90 13.46 6.98
C THR A 88 6.23 14.20 7.15
N LEU A 89 7.16 13.64 7.92
CA LEU A 89 8.46 14.27 8.25
C LEU A 89 9.39 14.50 7.07
N LEU A 90 9.18 13.80 5.94
CA LEU A 90 9.94 14.02 4.70
C LEU A 90 9.39 15.16 3.83
N SER A 91 8.17 15.65 4.11
CA SER A 91 7.57 16.76 3.35
C SER A 91 8.37 18.06 3.36
N PRO A 92 9.05 18.48 4.46
CA PRO A 92 9.80 19.73 4.48
C PRO A 92 11.05 19.75 3.61
N LEU A 93 11.49 18.60 3.08
CA LEU A 93 12.55 18.57 2.07
C LEU A 93 12.19 19.42 0.84
N SER A 94 10.91 19.49 0.48
CA SER A 94 10.43 20.38 -0.58
C SER A 94 10.66 21.87 -0.28
N VAL A 95 10.67 22.25 1.00
CA VAL A 95 10.96 23.62 1.45
C VAL A 95 12.46 23.88 1.48
N VAL A 96 13.26 22.87 1.89
CA VAL A 96 14.73 22.94 1.86
C VAL A 96 15.22 23.21 0.42
N PHE A 97 14.72 22.45 -0.54
CA PHE A 97 15.15 22.55 -1.94
C PHE A 97 14.30 23.48 -2.81
N ASP A 98 13.21 24.03 -2.27
CA ASP A 98 12.31 24.97 -2.96
C ASP A 98 11.74 24.42 -4.27
N CYS A 99 11.21 23.21 -4.17
CA CYS A 99 10.72 22.46 -5.31
C CYS A 99 9.37 21.79 -5.00
N PRO A 100 8.63 21.33 -6.02
CA PRO A 100 7.42 20.54 -5.80
C PRO A 100 7.68 19.25 -5.00
N LEU A 101 6.67 18.82 -4.24
CA LEU A 101 6.63 17.55 -3.52
C LEU A 101 5.73 16.56 -4.24
N ILE A 102 6.23 15.36 -4.48
CA ILE A 102 5.46 14.21 -4.93
C ILE A 102 5.49 13.16 -3.81
N TRP A 103 4.31 12.77 -3.35
CA TRP A 103 4.16 11.62 -2.46
C TRP A 103 4.16 10.33 -3.28
N TYR A 104 4.89 9.32 -2.83
CA TYR A 104 4.83 7.97 -3.34
C TYR A 104 4.30 7.03 -2.27
N VAL A 105 3.37 6.14 -2.63
CA VAL A 105 2.80 5.13 -1.74
C VAL A 105 3.02 3.76 -2.35
N ALA A 106 3.67 2.86 -1.61
CA ALA A 106 4.02 1.53 -2.11
C ALA A 106 2.84 0.53 -2.13
N HIS A 107 1.72 0.88 -1.49
CA HIS A 107 0.50 0.09 -1.38
C HIS A 107 -0.68 0.80 -2.07
N ASP A 108 -1.86 0.19 -2.01
CA ASP A 108 -3.08 0.72 -2.62
C ASP A 108 -3.57 2.05 -2.02
N ALA A 109 -4.43 2.77 -2.74
CA ALA A 109 -4.96 4.04 -2.23
C ALA A 109 -5.72 3.81 -0.92
N CYS A 110 -5.48 4.67 0.06
CA CYS A 110 -6.16 4.59 1.36
C CYS A 110 -6.47 5.97 1.90
N TRP A 111 -7.39 6.04 2.88
CA TRP A 111 -7.82 7.29 3.48
C TRP A 111 -6.68 8.18 3.96
N GLY A 112 -5.61 7.59 4.51
CA GLY A 112 -4.47 8.32 5.07
C GLY A 112 -3.61 8.96 3.98
N ALA A 113 -3.31 8.22 2.93
CA ALA A 113 -2.52 8.70 1.80
C ALA A 113 -3.31 9.73 0.95
N GLN A 114 -4.59 9.48 0.69
CA GLN A 114 -5.41 10.41 -0.10
C GLN A 114 -5.60 11.77 0.58
N ARG A 115 -5.64 11.79 1.92
CA ARG A 115 -5.70 13.04 2.71
C ARG A 115 -4.48 13.96 2.52
N LEU A 116 -3.36 13.45 2.03
CA LEU A 116 -2.17 14.27 1.75
C LEU A 116 -2.40 15.27 0.59
N VAL A 117 -3.35 14.97 -0.29
CA VAL A 117 -3.57 15.71 -1.55
C VAL A 117 -5.05 16.01 -1.85
N HIS A 118 -5.98 15.45 -1.06
CA HIS A 118 -7.44 15.54 -1.20
C HIS A 118 -8.13 15.24 0.16
N GLU A 119 -9.40 14.86 0.15
CA GLU A 119 -10.09 14.31 1.31
C GLU A 119 -9.87 12.80 1.50
N ALA A 120 -10.26 12.31 2.67
CA ALA A 120 -10.18 10.89 3.01
C ALA A 120 -11.18 10.07 2.19
N THR A 121 -10.84 8.81 1.88
CA THR A 121 -11.74 7.86 1.21
C THR A 121 -13.01 7.60 2.02
N SER A 122 -14.10 7.26 1.34
CA SER A 122 -15.37 6.95 2.01
C SER A 122 -15.33 5.60 2.74
N PRO A 123 -15.58 5.56 4.05
CA PRO A 123 -15.63 4.30 4.81
C PRO A 123 -16.85 3.43 4.45
N ALA A 124 -17.74 3.91 3.57
CA ALA A 124 -18.90 3.15 3.11
C ALA A 124 -18.52 2.02 2.14
N TYR A 125 -17.36 2.11 1.48
CA TYR A 125 -16.89 1.14 0.50
C TYR A 125 -15.36 0.98 0.45
N SER A 126 -14.60 1.83 1.16
CA SER A 126 -13.15 1.67 1.28
C SER A 126 -12.77 0.95 2.57
N THR A 127 -11.83 0.03 2.48
CA THR A 127 -11.20 -0.65 3.61
C THR A 127 -9.79 -0.11 3.83
N GLY A 128 -9.42 0.10 5.10
CA GLY A 128 -8.07 0.50 5.48
C GLY A 128 -7.03 -0.59 5.18
N VAL A 129 -5.82 -0.20 4.80
CA VAL A 129 -4.74 -1.13 4.40
C VAL A 129 -4.21 -2.03 5.52
N HIS A 130 -4.50 -1.69 6.79
CA HIS A 130 -4.12 -2.50 7.95
C HIS A 130 -5.24 -3.45 8.42
N SER A 131 -6.33 -3.55 7.67
CA SER A 131 -7.44 -4.43 8.00
C SER A 131 -7.09 -5.89 7.76
N ALA A 132 -7.42 -6.76 8.71
CA ALA A 132 -7.20 -8.21 8.58
C ALA A 132 -8.14 -8.87 7.55
N ARG A 133 -9.24 -8.19 7.21
CA ARG A 133 -10.27 -8.62 6.26
C ARG A 133 -10.81 -7.45 5.46
N THR A 134 -11.15 -7.71 4.20
CA THR A 134 -11.89 -6.80 3.32
C THR A 134 -13.28 -7.38 3.07
N PRO A 135 -14.36 -6.70 3.53
CA PRO A 135 -15.71 -7.16 3.25
C PRO A 135 -16.06 -7.09 1.76
N SER A 136 -16.99 -7.95 1.34
CA SER A 136 -17.59 -7.83 0.01
C SER A 136 -18.48 -6.59 -0.06
N ILE A 137 -18.45 -5.88 -1.19
CA ILE A 137 -19.32 -4.73 -1.43
C ILE A 137 -20.70 -5.25 -1.93
N PRO A 138 -21.84 -4.70 -1.46
CA PRO A 138 -21.97 -3.59 -0.51
C PRO A 138 -21.75 -4.01 0.95
N PHE A 139 -21.12 -3.12 1.74
CA PHE A 139 -20.90 -3.35 3.17
C PHE A 139 -22.20 -3.37 3.96
N THR A 140 -22.30 -4.32 4.90
CA THR A 140 -23.36 -4.37 5.90
C THR A 140 -23.28 -3.20 6.88
N ILE A 141 -24.33 -2.95 7.65
CA ILE A 141 -24.35 -1.90 8.69
C ILE A 141 -23.21 -2.10 9.70
N LYS A 142 -22.93 -3.34 10.10
CA LYS A 142 -21.86 -3.67 11.05
C LYS A 142 -20.49 -3.38 10.46
N GLU A 143 -20.27 -3.73 9.21
CA GLU A 143 -19.00 -3.47 8.51
C GLU A 143 -18.79 -1.97 8.30
N ARG A 144 -19.82 -1.23 7.89
CA ARG A 144 -19.76 0.24 7.78
C ARG A 144 -19.43 0.89 9.12
N ALA A 145 -20.08 0.46 10.20
CA ALA A 145 -19.78 0.97 11.55
C ALA A 145 -18.32 0.70 11.94
N LEU A 146 -17.80 -0.50 11.64
CA LEU A 146 -16.42 -0.86 11.88
C LEU A 146 -15.44 -0.01 11.05
N GLN A 147 -15.70 0.20 9.75
CA GLN A 147 -14.85 1.04 8.90
C GLN A 147 -14.83 2.49 9.36
N ILE A 148 -15.98 3.04 9.76
CA ILE A 148 -16.08 4.39 10.36
C ILE A 148 -15.25 4.46 11.63
N TRP A 149 -15.40 3.50 12.54
CA TRP A 149 -14.62 3.45 13.78
C TRP A 149 -13.12 3.34 13.51
N GLN A 150 -12.70 2.46 12.60
CA GLN A 150 -11.30 2.29 12.23
C GLN A 150 -10.72 3.58 11.64
N GLN A 151 -11.44 4.24 10.74
CA GLN A 151 -11.00 5.51 10.16
C GLN A 151 -10.92 6.63 11.20
N PHE A 152 -11.91 6.72 12.10
CA PHE A 152 -11.90 7.68 13.21
C PHE A 152 -10.72 7.45 14.16
N TYR A 153 -10.57 6.23 14.67
CA TYR A 153 -9.48 5.85 15.57
C TYR A 153 -8.11 6.10 14.93
N SER A 154 -7.95 5.68 13.66
CA SER A 154 -6.69 5.85 12.95
C SER A 154 -6.40 7.32 12.64
N GLY A 155 -7.42 8.10 12.29
CA GLY A 155 -7.34 9.53 12.07
C GLY A 155 -7.00 10.31 13.34
N PHE A 156 -7.56 9.91 14.49
CA PHE A 156 -7.20 10.47 15.80
C PHE A 156 -5.73 10.18 16.12
N LEU A 157 -5.32 8.92 16.03
CA LEU A 157 -3.95 8.52 16.35
C LEU A 157 -2.93 9.21 15.43
N SER A 158 -3.23 9.30 14.13
CA SER A 158 -2.36 10.01 13.17
C SER A 158 -2.21 11.49 13.52
N ARG A 159 -3.30 12.17 13.93
CA ARG A 159 -3.24 13.59 14.36
C ARG A 159 -2.47 13.76 15.67
N TYR A 160 -2.67 12.83 16.61
CA TYR A 160 -1.90 12.79 17.86
C TYR A 160 -0.40 12.67 17.57
N TYR A 161 0.02 11.74 16.71
CA TYR A 161 1.43 11.58 16.33
C TYR A 161 1.96 12.80 15.59
N ALA A 162 1.20 13.36 14.63
CA ALA A 162 1.60 14.55 13.91
C ALA A 162 1.88 15.74 14.86
N HIS A 163 1.01 15.96 15.85
CA HIS A 163 1.12 17.09 16.77
C HIS A 163 2.14 16.88 17.90
N TYR A 164 2.14 15.71 18.54
CA TYR A 164 2.95 15.48 19.74
C TYR A 164 4.31 14.82 19.46
N VAL A 165 4.51 14.26 18.26
CA VAL A 165 5.75 13.56 17.90
C VAL A 165 6.42 14.20 16.69
N GLU A 166 5.70 14.38 15.58
CA GLU A 166 6.30 14.91 14.35
C GLU A 166 6.61 16.40 14.46
N LEU A 167 5.71 17.23 15.01
CA LEU A 167 5.92 18.68 15.10
C LEU A 167 7.18 19.07 15.90
N PRO A 168 7.48 18.50 17.08
CA PRO A 168 8.74 18.75 17.77
C PRO A 168 9.98 18.30 16.96
N LEU A 169 9.89 17.14 16.29
CA LEU A 169 10.95 16.63 15.44
C LEU A 169 11.17 17.49 14.20
N TYR A 170 10.12 18.03 13.60
CA TYR A 170 10.21 18.96 12.49
C TYR A 170 11.05 20.19 12.85
N GLY A 171 10.78 20.78 14.02
CA GLY A 171 11.58 21.90 14.53
C GLY A 171 13.05 21.53 14.69
N SER A 172 13.35 20.41 15.34
CA SER A 172 14.75 20.03 15.60
C SER A 172 15.51 19.63 14.33
N LEU A 173 14.91 18.82 13.46
CA LEU A 173 15.57 18.23 12.28
C LEU A 173 15.86 19.25 11.17
N TYR A 174 15.07 20.32 11.08
CA TYR A 174 15.18 21.31 10.00
C TYR A 174 15.59 22.72 10.46
N SER A 175 15.79 22.92 11.77
CA SER A 175 16.18 24.22 12.35
C SER A 175 17.46 24.81 11.78
N ALA A 176 18.41 23.98 11.33
CA ALA A 176 19.63 24.44 10.66
C ALA A 176 19.42 24.58 9.13
N ALA A 177 18.96 23.51 8.48
CA ALA A 177 18.94 23.42 7.02
C ALA A 177 18.08 24.46 6.30
N ILE A 178 16.89 24.78 6.83
CA ILE A 178 15.98 25.73 6.16
C ILE A 178 16.50 27.18 6.30
N PRO A 179 16.90 27.67 7.50
CA PRO A 179 17.50 29.00 7.65
C PRO A 179 18.84 29.18 6.95
N GLU A 180 19.72 28.16 6.93
CA GLU A 180 20.99 28.20 6.20
C GLU A 180 20.82 28.43 4.69
N ARG A 181 19.63 28.10 4.15
CA ARG A 181 19.26 28.39 2.77
C ARG A 181 18.43 29.68 2.63
N GLY A 182 18.43 30.54 3.64
CA GLY A 182 17.75 31.84 3.64
C GLY A 182 16.23 31.78 3.72
N ARG A 183 15.66 30.69 4.24
CA ARG A 183 14.20 30.48 4.31
C ARG A 183 13.70 30.47 5.75
N MET A 184 12.42 30.80 5.95
CA MET A 184 11.76 30.65 7.25
C MET A 184 11.10 29.28 7.35
N LEU A 185 11.09 28.71 8.55
CA LEU A 185 10.35 27.47 8.83
C LEU A 185 8.84 27.74 8.69
N PRO A 186 8.15 27.21 7.66
CA PRO A 186 6.69 27.34 7.57
C PRO A 186 5.99 26.53 8.68
N PRO A 187 4.73 26.86 9.01
CA PRO A 187 3.90 26.00 9.85
C PRO A 187 3.83 24.57 9.30
N TYR A 188 4.08 23.57 10.15
CA TYR A 188 4.18 22.16 9.74
C TYR A 188 2.93 21.70 8.97
N GLU A 189 1.74 22.05 9.44
CA GLU A 189 0.46 21.68 8.82
C GLU A 189 0.36 22.09 7.34
N LEU A 190 0.90 23.27 6.99
CA LEU A 190 0.93 23.75 5.61
C LEU A 190 1.85 22.88 4.74
N VAL A 191 3.01 22.48 5.28
CA VAL A 191 3.98 21.65 4.54
C VAL A 191 3.42 20.26 4.26
N THR A 192 2.78 19.64 5.25
CA THR A 192 2.25 18.28 5.14
C THR A 192 1.18 18.13 4.06
N THR A 193 0.45 19.21 3.75
CA THR A 193 -0.64 19.26 2.78
C THR A 193 -0.24 19.90 1.44
N ASN A 194 1.01 20.33 1.31
CA ASN A 194 1.54 20.99 0.11
C ASN A 194 2.04 20.01 -0.97
N GLY A 195 1.56 18.75 -0.96
CA GLY A 195 1.88 17.76 -2.00
C GLY A 195 1.29 18.15 -3.35
N SER A 196 2.11 18.22 -4.39
CA SER A 196 1.66 18.50 -5.76
C SER A 196 1.08 17.28 -6.46
N LEU A 197 1.53 16.07 -6.10
CA LEU A 197 1.05 14.82 -6.68
C LEU A 197 1.15 13.66 -5.69
N LEU A 198 0.24 12.69 -5.79
CA LEU A 198 0.27 11.41 -5.11
C LEU A 198 0.40 10.27 -6.14
N LEU A 199 1.53 9.59 -6.15
CA LEU A 199 1.80 8.39 -6.92
C LEU A 199 1.47 7.16 -6.07
N ILE A 200 0.61 6.29 -6.58
CA ILE A 200 0.09 5.12 -5.87
C ILE A 200 0.54 3.88 -6.64
N ASN A 201 1.28 2.98 -5.99
CA ASN A 201 1.70 1.72 -6.57
C ASN A 201 0.57 0.69 -6.57
N SER A 202 -0.46 0.98 -7.34
CA SER A 202 -1.65 0.14 -7.51
C SER A 202 -2.23 0.31 -8.92
N HIS A 203 -3.16 -0.56 -9.29
CA HIS A 203 -3.89 -0.51 -10.56
C HIS A 203 -5.26 -1.22 -10.41
N PRO A 204 -6.30 -0.91 -11.19
CA PRO A 204 -7.66 -1.43 -10.98
C PRO A 204 -7.81 -2.97 -10.90
N PRO A 205 -7.02 -3.79 -11.62
CA PRO A 205 -7.06 -5.25 -11.45
C PRO A 205 -6.58 -5.76 -10.08
N LEU A 206 -5.92 -4.90 -9.29
CA LEU A 206 -5.38 -5.22 -7.96
C LEU A 206 -6.06 -4.44 -6.83
N GLY A 207 -6.12 -3.11 -6.94
CA GLY A 207 -6.52 -2.22 -5.86
C GLY A 207 -8.01 -1.90 -5.80
N GLN A 208 -8.48 -1.31 -4.71
CA GLN A 208 -9.86 -0.91 -4.53
C GLN A 208 -10.32 0.09 -5.61
N SER A 209 -11.58 -0.03 -6.02
CA SER A 209 -12.20 0.93 -6.97
C SER A 209 -12.57 2.22 -6.24
N LEU A 210 -11.60 3.12 -6.06
CA LEU A 210 -11.76 4.38 -5.33
C LEU A 210 -11.76 5.59 -6.27
N PRO A 211 -12.59 6.63 -5.99
CA PRO A 211 -12.48 7.90 -6.69
C PRO A 211 -11.16 8.59 -6.30
N LEU A 212 -10.35 8.91 -7.30
CA LEU A 212 -9.07 9.60 -7.12
C LEU A 212 -9.15 11.04 -7.64
N PRO A 213 -8.57 12.01 -6.91
CA PRO A 213 -8.45 13.39 -7.40
C PRO A 213 -7.49 13.48 -8.61
N LEU A 214 -7.52 14.61 -9.32
CA LEU A 214 -6.66 14.84 -10.49
C LEU A 214 -5.16 14.77 -10.17
N ASN A 215 -4.76 15.10 -8.94
CA ASN A 215 -3.40 15.02 -8.43
C ASN A 215 -3.07 13.66 -7.77
N ALA A 216 -3.83 12.60 -8.01
CA ALA A 216 -3.47 11.23 -7.62
C ALA A 216 -3.43 10.30 -8.83
N LYS A 217 -2.36 9.53 -9.00
CA LYS A 217 -2.11 8.67 -10.16
C LYS A 217 -1.69 7.27 -9.76
N LEU A 218 -2.33 6.30 -10.42
CA LEU A 218 -2.01 4.89 -10.28
C LEU A 218 -0.82 4.56 -11.18
N VAL A 219 0.32 4.19 -10.59
CA VAL A 219 1.56 3.85 -11.29
C VAL A 219 1.99 2.40 -11.05
N GLY A 220 1.03 1.54 -10.68
CA GLY A 220 1.27 0.13 -10.41
C GLY A 220 1.90 -0.61 -11.61
N GLY A 221 2.95 -1.37 -11.33
CA GLY A 221 3.67 -2.18 -12.31
C GLY A 221 4.94 -1.53 -12.86
N HIS A 222 5.35 -0.37 -12.35
CA HIS A 222 6.60 0.27 -12.78
C HIS A 222 7.87 -0.52 -12.39
N HIS A 223 7.76 -1.49 -11.48
CA HIS A 223 8.84 -2.42 -11.12
C HIS A 223 9.02 -3.56 -12.14
N LEU A 224 8.03 -3.81 -12.99
CA LEU A 224 8.04 -4.90 -13.96
C LEU A 224 9.14 -4.68 -14.99
N LYS A 225 9.96 -5.71 -15.22
CA LYS A 225 11.06 -5.71 -16.19
C LYS A 225 10.84 -6.78 -17.25
N PRO A 226 10.05 -6.48 -18.30
CA PRO A 226 9.67 -7.47 -19.30
C PRO A 226 10.86 -8.07 -20.05
N ASP A 227 11.98 -7.35 -20.14
CA ASP A 227 13.18 -7.80 -20.86
C ASP A 227 14.03 -8.83 -20.08
N THR A 228 13.61 -9.20 -18.87
CA THR A 228 14.33 -10.21 -18.09
C THR A 228 14.05 -11.59 -18.68
N THR A 229 15.08 -12.39 -18.97
CA THR A 229 14.91 -13.74 -19.51
C THR A 229 15.29 -14.82 -18.50
N LEU A 230 14.76 -16.03 -18.72
CA LEU A 230 15.21 -17.22 -17.99
C LEU A 230 16.64 -17.59 -18.46
N SER A 231 17.43 -18.16 -17.54
CA SER A 231 18.68 -18.81 -17.94
C SER A 231 18.38 -20.02 -18.84
N ASN A 232 19.27 -20.35 -19.79
CA ASN A 232 19.06 -21.48 -20.71
C ASN A 232 18.74 -22.79 -19.98
N LYS A 233 19.37 -23.03 -18.83
CA LYS A 233 19.13 -24.21 -18.00
C LYS A 233 17.71 -24.23 -17.41
N LEU A 234 17.25 -23.10 -16.89
CA LEU A 234 15.92 -23.00 -16.29
C LEU A 234 14.82 -23.02 -17.36
N GLN A 235 15.05 -22.36 -18.50
CA GLN A 235 14.18 -22.41 -19.67
C GLN A 235 13.98 -23.87 -20.13
N SER A 236 15.09 -24.57 -20.42
CA SER A 236 15.06 -25.97 -20.84
C SER A 236 14.39 -26.88 -19.80
N PHE A 237 14.60 -26.62 -18.51
CA PHE A 237 13.90 -27.35 -17.46
C PHE A 237 12.38 -27.14 -17.54
N MET A 238 11.93 -25.88 -17.59
CA MET A 238 10.51 -25.54 -17.58
C MET A 238 9.79 -25.99 -18.85
N ASP A 239 10.43 -25.93 -20.02
CA ASP A 239 9.89 -26.39 -21.31
C ASP A 239 9.56 -27.88 -21.30
N ASN A 240 10.32 -28.69 -20.56
CA ASN A 240 10.14 -30.15 -20.49
C ASN A 240 9.11 -30.59 -19.44
N VAL A 241 8.52 -29.67 -18.67
CA VAL A 241 7.53 -30.00 -17.62
C VAL A 241 6.15 -30.25 -18.23
N LYS A 242 5.58 -31.43 -17.99
CA LYS A 242 4.27 -31.85 -18.53
C LYS A 242 3.08 -31.39 -17.68
N ASP A 243 3.14 -31.62 -16.36
CA ASP A 243 2.02 -31.38 -15.44
C ASP A 243 1.93 -29.93 -14.92
N GLY A 244 2.82 -29.05 -15.41
CA GLY A 244 2.93 -27.66 -15.01
C GLY A 244 3.89 -27.39 -13.85
N VAL A 245 4.17 -26.10 -13.66
CA VAL A 245 5.07 -25.56 -12.64
C VAL A 245 4.27 -24.72 -11.64
N ILE A 246 4.47 -24.98 -10.35
CA ILE A 246 4.03 -24.11 -9.26
C ILE A 246 5.25 -23.34 -8.77
N TYR A 247 5.17 -22.01 -8.77
CA TYR A 247 6.19 -21.18 -8.16
C TYR A 247 5.76 -20.77 -6.75
N MET A 248 6.65 -20.84 -5.77
CA MET A 248 6.40 -20.41 -4.40
C MET A 248 7.44 -19.39 -3.95
N ASP A 249 6.97 -18.21 -3.58
CA ASP A 249 7.77 -17.13 -3.01
C ASP A 249 6.96 -16.33 -1.98
N LEU A 250 7.27 -16.48 -0.69
CA LEU A 250 6.59 -15.77 0.40
C LEU A 250 7.13 -14.34 0.66
N GLY A 251 7.81 -13.74 -0.31
CA GLY A 251 8.25 -12.35 -0.24
C GLY A 251 9.52 -12.12 0.57
N ALA A 252 10.18 -10.98 0.31
CA ALA A 252 11.52 -10.68 0.85
C ALA A 252 11.57 -10.59 2.39
N ASN A 253 10.42 -10.37 3.05
CA ASN A 253 10.33 -10.26 4.52
C ASN A 253 10.33 -11.62 5.24
N VAL A 254 10.27 -12.73 4.51
CA VAL A 254 10.34 -14.09 5.05
C VAL A 254 11.69 -14.70 4.72
N ASN A 255 12.52 -14.91 5.73
CA ASN A 255 13.74 -15.71 5.56
C ASN A 255 13.39 -17.19 5.66
N SER A 256 14.22 -18.01 5.03
CA SER A 256 14.00 -19.46 5.02
C SER A 256 14.10 -20.09 6.41
N GLU A 257 14.89 -19.47 7.29
CA GLU A 257 15.07 -19.85 8.68
C GLU A 257 13.86 -19.50 9.56
N ASP A 258 13.09 -18.47 9.19
CA ASP A 258 11.92 -18.01 9.94
C ASP A 258 10.74 -19.00 9.81
N ILE A 259 10.73 -19.84 8.76
CA ILE A 259 9.69 -20.86 8.58
C ILE A 259 9.95 -22.03 9.55
N PRO A 260 9.04 -22.31 10.50
CA PRO A 260 9.25 -23.36 11.48
C PRO A 260 9.54 -24.72 10.82
N SER A 261 10.53 -25.45 11.34
CA SER A 261 10.99 -26.72 10.76
C SER A 261 9.86 -27.72 10.51
N HIS A 262 8.91 -27.83 11.45
CA HIS A 262 7.74 -28.70 11.31
C HIS A 262 6.80 -28.28 10.16
N VAL A 263 6.65 -26.98 9.91
CA VAL A 263 5.86 -26.46 8.78
C VAL A 263 6.57 -26.78 7.46
N ARG A 264 7.88 -26.50 7.40
CA ARG A 264 8.71 -26.79 6.23
C ARG A 264 8.72 -28.28 5.86
N SER A 265 8.87 -29.18 6.84
CA SER A 265 8.80 -30.62 6.59
C SER A 265 7.44 -31.06 6.03
N ARG A 266 6.33 -30.54 6.58
CA ARG A 266 4.98 -30.83 6.07
C ARG A 266 4.74 -30.26 4.67
N LEU A 267 5.31 -29.09 4.35
CA LEU A 267 5.25 -28.53 3.00
C LEU A 267 6.02 -29.40 2.00
N LEU A 268 7.22 -29.87 2.36
CA LEU A 268 8.01 -30.77 1.52
C LEU A 268 7.27 -32.09 1.27
N GLU A 269 6.71 -32.70 2.32
CA GLU A 269 5.91 -33.92 2.19
C GLU A 269 4.71 -33.72 1.26
N MET A 270 3.95 -32.63 1.47
CA MET A 270 2.79 -32.28 0.65
C MET A 270 3.18 -32.01 -0.81
N PHE A 271 4.22 -31.22 -1.06
CA PHE A 271 4.69 -30.96 -2.42
C PHE A 271 5.17 -32.22 -3.12
N GLY A 272 5.78 -33.17 -2.39
CA GLY A 272 6.19 -34.46 -2.93
C GLY A 272 5.05 -35.33 -3.46
N GLN A 273 3.81 -35.04 -3.06
CA GLN A 273 2.61 -35.74 -3.53
C GLN A 273 2.00 -35.11 -4.79
N LEU A 274 2.45 -33.91 -5.18
CA LEU A 274 1.96 -33.21 -6.36
C LEU A 274 2.61 -33.74 -7.64
N LYS A 275 1.84 -33.74 -8.74
CA LYS A 275 2.38 -34.06 -10.08
C LYS A 275 3.20 -32.90 -10.66
N GLN A 276 2.87 -31.67 -10.26
CA GLN A 276 3.55 -30.46 -10.68
C GLN A 276 5.00 -30.42 -10.19
N GLN A 277 5.85 -29.73 -10.96
CA GLN A 277 7.14 -29.30 -10.45
C GLN A 277 6.96 -28.07 -9.57
N VAL A 278 7.59 -28.05 -8.40
CA VAL A 278 7.51 -26.92 -7.46
C VAL A 278 8.84 -26.19 -7.44
N LEU A 279 8.85 -24.95 -7.90
CA LEU A 279 9.98 -24.04 -7.74
C LEU A 279 9.76 -23.24 -6.46
N TRP A 280 10.62 -23.39 -5.46
CA TRP A 280 10.45 -22.71 -4.17
C TRP A 280 11.67 -21.84 -3.86
N ARG A 281 11.44 -20.53 -3.64
CA ARG A 281 12.48 -19.66 -3.10
C ARG A 281 12.75 -20.02 -1.64
N LEU A 282 13.85 -20.71 -1.42
CA LEU A 282 14.30 -21.18 -0.11
C LEU A 282 15.83 -21.19 -0.08
N ASP A 283 16.42 -20.33 0.75
CA ASP A 283 17.87 -20.18 0.96
C ASP A 283 18.39 -21.18 2.02
N MET A 284 17.98 -22.44 1.90
CA MET A 284 18.54 -23.54 2.71
C MET A 284 18.29 -24.90 2.07
N GLN A 285 19.12 -25.88 2.42
CA GLN A 285 18.99 -27.27 2.00
C GLN A 285 18.31 -28.09 3.12
N PRO A 286 17.07 -28.59 2.92
CA PRO A 286 16.45 -29.50 3.87
C PRO A 286 17.07 -30.91 3.79
N PRO A 287 17.03 -31.69 4.88
CA PRO A 287 17.63 -33.03 4.92
C PRO A 287 16.96 -34.02 3.94
N HIS A 288 15.65 -33.86 3.71
CA HIS A 288 14.90 -34.64 2.73
C HIS A 288 14.18 -33.67 1.78
N ARG A 289 14.42 -33.81 0.48
CA ARG A 289 13.79 -33.01 -0.58
C ARG A 289 13.17 -33.95 -1.62
N PRO A 290 11.86 -33.84 -1.91
CA PRO A 290 11.24 -34.59 -3.01
C PRO A 290 11.85 -34.24 -4.37
N SER A 291 11.82 -35.17 -5.32
CA SER A 291 12.43 -34.98 -6.64
C SER A 291 11.77 -33.91 -7.50
N ASN A 292 10.48 -33.60 -7.26
CA ASN A 292 9.73 -32.57 -7.95
C ASN A 292 9.85 -31.17 -7.31
N VAL A 293 10.57 -31.02 -6.20
CA VAL A 293 10.76 -29.74 -5.50
C VAL A 293 12.16 -29.21 -5.80
N HIS A 294 12.25 -28.03 -6.41
CA HIS A 294 13.50 -27.36 -6.79
C HIS A 294 13.65 -26.07 -6.00
N LEU A 295 14.78 -25.94 -5.28
CA LEU A 295 15.04 -24.82 -4.38
C LEU A 295 15.98 -23.82 -5.01
N PHE A 296 15.69 -22.53 -4.84
CA PHE A 296 16.52 -21.45 -5.35
C PHE A 296 16.69 -20.37 -4.30
N ARG A 297 17.88 -19.80 -4.24
CA ARG A 297 18.15 -18.62 -3.42
C ARG A 297 17.58 -17.35 -4.05
N HIS A 298 17.88 -17.18 -5.34
CA HIS A 298 17.40 -16.07 -6.16
C HIS A 298 16.91 -16.64 -7.49
N ALA A 299 15.69 -16.28 -7.88
CA ALA A 299 15.09 -16.69 -9.15
C ALA A 299 14.43 -15.47 -9.81
N PRO A 300 14.48 -15.35 -11.15
CA PRO A 300 13.78 -14.29 -11.85
C PRO A 300 12.27 -14.58 -11.82
N ALA A 301 11.57 -14.01 -10.83
CA ALA A 301 10.15 -14.28 -10.57
C ALA A 301 9.27 -14.04 -11.81
N LEU A 302 9.37 -12.85 -12.43
CA LEU A 302 8.51 -12.49 -13.56
C LEU A 302 8.67 -13.43 -14.78
N PRO A 303 9.89 -13.78 -15.25
CA PRO A 303 10.06 -14.77 -16.33
C PRO A 303 9.56 -16.18 -15.98
N ILE A 304 9.69 -16.62 -14.72
CA ILE A 304 9.11 -17.89 -14.28
C ILE A 304 7.59 -17.83 -14.39
N LEU A 305 6.98 -16.76 -13.87
CA LEU A 305 5.53 -16.58 -13.89
C LEU A 305 4.98 -16.49 -15.32
N CYS A 306 5.69 -15.81 -16.22
CA CYS A 306 5.26 -15.62 -17.61
C CYS A 306 5.55 -16.84 -18.50
N HIS A 307 6.18 -17.88 -17.97
CA HIS A 307 6.40 -19.12 -18.70
C HIS A 307 5.06 -19.87 -18.91
N PRO A 308 4.76 -20.40 -20.12
CA PRO A 308 3.49 -21.06 -20.43
C PRO A 308 3.11 -22.24 -19.51
N ASN A 309 4.13 -22.94 -19.01
CA ASN A 309 3.96 -24.09 -18.10
C ASN A 309 3.72 -23.68 -16.64
N THR A 310 3.77 -22.41 -16.26
CA THR A 310 3.45 -21.98 -14.90
C THR A 310 1.95 -21.97 -14.68
N VAL A 311 1.49 -22.81 -13.76
CA VAL A 311 0.05 -23.06 -13.53
C VAL A 311 -0.50 -22.37 -12.28
N SER A 312 0.37 -22.03 -11.33
CA SER A 312 -0.03 -21.34 -10.10
C SER A 312 1.16 -20.65 -9.44
N PHE A 313 0.89 -19.56 -8.74
CA PHE A 313 1.85 -18.86 -7.90
C PHE A 313 1.40 -18.86 -6.44
N ILE A 314 2.28 -19.28 -5.52
CA ILE A 314 2.06 -19.21 -4.08
C ILE A 314 2.87 -18.04 -3.54
N THR A 315 2.21 -17.02 -3.01
CA THR A 315 2.86 -15.79 -2.58
C THR A 315 2.28 -15.21 -1.31
N ASP A 316 3.02 -14.34 -0.64
CA ASP A 316 2.56 -13.54 0.51
C ASP A 316 1.36 -12.61 0.22
N GLY A 317 1.02 -12.35 -1.04
CA GLY A 317 -0.04 -11.43 -1.43
C GLY A 317 0.40 -9.95 -1.40
N SER A 318 1.70 -9.67 -1.41
CA SER A 318 2.20 -8.30 -1.59
C SER A 318 1.76 -7.73 -2.94
N SER A 319 1.58 -6.40 -3.01
CA SER A 319 1.12 -5.74 -4.24
C SER A 319 2.04 -6.02 -5.44
N THR A 320 3.36 -6.07 -5.23
CA THR A 320 4.33 -6.38 -6.30
C THR A 320 4.18 -7.81 -6.81
N SER A 321 4.10 -8.81 -5.92
CA SER A 321 3.93 -10.20 -6.31
C SER A 321 2.61 -10.44 -7.05
N LEU A 322 1.53 -9.80 -6.60
CA LEU A 322 0.24 -9.90 -7.27
C LEU A 322 0.26 -9.20 -8.65
N MET A 323 0.96 -8.07 -8.79
CA MET A 323 1.16 -7.45 -10.11
C MET A 323 1.98 -8.32 -11.05
N ASP A 324 3.00 -9.03 -10.57
CA ASP A 324 3.76 -9.99 -11.38
C ASP A 324 2.86 -11.12 -11.88
N ALA A 325 2.02 -11.67 -10.99
CA ALA A 325 1.05 -12.71 -11.34
C ALA A 325 0.00 -12.22 -12.36
N ILE A 326 -0.56 -11.02 -12.13
CA ILE A 326 -1.50 -10.37 -13.04
C ILE A 326 -0.84 -10.11 -14.39
N GLN A 327 0.39 -9.59 -14.42
CA GLN A 327 1.14 -9.35 -15.64
C GLN A 327 1.28 -10.64 -16.47
N CYS A 328 1.44 -11.78 -15.84
CA CYS A 328 1.58 -13.07 -16.52
C CYS A 328 0.26 -13.86 -16.69
N GLY A 329 -0.84 -13.40 -16.09
CA GLY A 329 -2.14 -14.08 -16.15
C GLY A 329 -2.16 -15.41 -15.40
N VAL A 330 -1.40 -15.51 -14.30
CA VAL A 330 -1.28 -16.73 -13.48
C VAL A 330 -2.16 -16.62 -12.23
N PRO A 331 -2.99 -17.64 -11.93
CA PRO A 331 -3.77 -17.65 -10.69
C PRO A 331 -2.90 -17.86 -9.45
N VAL A 332 -3.37 -17.39 -8.30
CA VAL A 332 -2.52 -17.23 -7.11
C VAL A 332 -3.11 -17.89 -5.87
N VAL A 333 -2.30 -18.62 -5.10
CA VAL A 333 -2.60 -18.89 -3.69
C VAL A 333 -1.90 -17.84 -2.84
N THR A 334 -2.68 -16.97 -2.17
CA THR A 334 -2.13 -15.93 -1.31
C THR A 334 -2.03 -16.41 0.14
N VAL A 335 -0.89 -16.18 0.77
CA VAL A 335 -0.59 -16.53 2.16
C VAL A 335 -0.22 -15.23 2.90
N PRO A 336 -1.21 -14.40 3.27
CA PRO A 336 -0.93 -13.10 3.88
C PRO A 336 -0.30 -13.26 5.27
N LEU A 337 0.78 -12.52 5.51
CA LEU A 337 1.60 -12.59 6.72
C LEU A 337 1.63 -11.25 7.47
N LEU A 338 1.59 -10.11 6.78
CA LEU A 338 1.78 -8.79 7.38
C LEU A 338 1.11 -7.67 6.56
N GLY A 339 0.63 -6.64 7.27
CA GLY A 339 0.25 -5.35 6.67
C GLY A 339 -0.86 -5.43 5.61
N ASP A 340 -0.60 -4.83 4.45
CA ASP A 340 -1.55 -4.71 3.34
C ASP A 340 -1.82 -6.03 2.61
N GLN A 341 -0.99 -7.05 2.83
CA GLN A 341 -1.15 -8.39 2.24
C GLN A 341 -2.52 -8.99 2.50
N PHE A 342 -3.10 -8.76 3.68
CA PHE A 342 -4.43 -9.27 4.04
C PHE A 342 -5.54 -8.66 3.17
N VAL A 343 -5.50 -7.34 2.96
CA VAL A 343 -6.45 -6.62 2.11
C VAL A 343 -6.27 -7.02 0.65
N ASN A 344 -5.02 -7.07 0.18
CA ASN A 344 -4.67 -7.47 -1.18
C ASN A 344 -5.15 -8.90 -1.48
N ALA A 345 -4.97 -9.84 -0.55
CA ALA A 345 -5.43 -11.21 -0.67
C ALA A 345 -6.96 -11.29 -0.83
N ASP A 346 -7.72 -10.61 0.03
CA ASP A 346 -9.18 -10.61 -0.07
C ASP A 346 -9.68 -9.96 -1.35
N LEU A 347 -9.02 -8.89 -1.82
CA LEU A 347 -9.32 -8.24 -3.09
C LEU A 347 -8.99 -9.13 -4.31
N ALA A 348 -7.93 -9.93 -4.25
CA ALA A 348 -7.59 -10.90 -5.28
C ALA A 348 -8.59 -12.07 -5.31
N VAL A 349 -9.04 -12.54 -4.13
CA VAL A 349 -10.09 -13.55 -3.99
C VAL A 349 -11.42 -13.02 -4.55
N ALA A 350 -11.81 -11.80 -4.22
CA ALA A 350 -13.03 -11.17 -4.71
C ALA A 350 -13.06 -11.03 -6.25
N ARG A 351 -11.89 -10.92 -6.88
CA ARG A 351 -11.73 -10.91 -8.34
C ARG A 351 -11.63 -12.29 -8.98
N GLY A 352 -11.63 -13.35 -8.17
CA GLY A 352 -11.70 -14.72 -8.64
C GLY A 352 -10.41 -15.30 -9.21
N PHE A 353 -9.28 -14.59 -9.17
CA PHE A 353 -7.99 -15.11 -9.63
C PHE A 353 -7.11 -15.66 -8.50
N ALA A 354 -7.56 -15.58 -7.25
CA ALA A 354 -6.79 -16.06 -6.11
C ALA A 354 -7.59 -16.84 -5.07
N LYS A 355 -6.88 -17.68 -4.31
CA LYS A 355 -7.36 -18.34 -3.09
C LYS A 355 -6.52 -17.91 -1.89
N ARG A 356 -7.16 -17.42 -0.83
CA ARG A 356 -6.47 -17.06 0.42
C ARG A 356 -6.31 -18.27 1.34
N VAL A 357 -5.09 -18.50 1.81
CA VAL A 357 -4.75 -19.53 2.80
C VAL A 357 -4.06 -18.86 4.00
N GLU A 358 -4.57 -19.10 5.20
CA GLU A 358 -3.99 -18.55 6.42
C GLU A 358 -2.81 -19.40 6.91
N PHE A 359 -1.73 -18.72 7.30
CA PHE A 359 -0.59 -19.35 7.94
C PHE A 359 -0.96 -19.77 9.37
N THR A 360 -1.20 -21.06 9.56
CA THR A 360 -1.67 -21.68 10.81
C THR A 360 -0.98 -23.05 11.01
N HIS A 361 -1.22 -23.74 12.14
CA HIS A 361 -0.72 -25.12 12.35
C HIS A 361 -1.15 -26.12 11.27
N HIS A 362 -2.16 -25.71 10.52
CA HIS A 362 -2.91 -26.40 9.52
C HIS A 362 -2.58 -25.93 8.09
N PHE A 363 -1.54 -25.12 7.96
CA PHE A 363 -1.18 -24.46 6.70
C PHE A 363 -0.93 -25.43 5.54
N ALA A 364 -0.13 -26.49 5.74
CA ALA A 364 0.25 -27.38 4.65
C ALA A 364 -0.93 -28.11 3.99
N TRP A 365 -1.93 -28.54 4.79
CA TRP A 365 -3.12 -29.20 4.23
C TRP A 365 -4.06 -28.20 3.56
N LYS A 366 -4.29 -27.02 4.18
CA LYS A 366 -5.10 -25.96 3.54
C LYS A 366 -4.47 -25.49 2.23
N LEU A 367 -3.15 -25.43 2.19
CA LEU A 367 -2.39 -25.08 0.99
C LEU A 367 -2.58 -26.15 -0.11
N ARG A 368 -2.50 -27.44 0.23
CA ARG A 368 -2.80 -28.52 -0.73
C ARG A 368 -4.19 -28.36 -1.32
N ASP A 369 -5.21 -28.21 -0.48
CA ASP A 369 -6.60 -28.09 -0.91
C ASP A 369 -6.79 -26.86 -1.82
N ALA A 370 -6.13 -25.75 -1.50
CA ALA A 370 -6.14 -24.54 -2.33
C ALA A 370 -5.45 -24.74 -3.69
N ILE A 371 -4.30 -25.43 -3.71
CA ILE A 371 -3.59 -25.77 -4.96
C ILE A 371 -4.48 -26.66 -5.83
N GLU A 372 -5.02 -27.74 -5.28
CA GLU A 372 -5.91 -28.66 -6.01
C GLU A 372 -7.14 -27.95 -6.56
N GLU A 373 -7.73 -27.02 -5.79
CA GLU A 373 -8.85 -26.20 -6.24
C GLU A 373 -8.47 -25.31 -7.43
N ILE A 374 -7.36 -24.58 -7.35
CA ILE A 374 -6.88 -23.70 -8.45
C ILE A 374 -6.56 -24.51 -9.71
N LEU A 375 -5.94 -25.68 -9.56
CA LEU A 375 -5.59 -26.53 -10.70
C LEU A 375 -6.82 -27.15 -11.38
N ARG A 376 -7.88 -27.46 -10.62
CA ARG A 376 -9.10 -28.10 -11.14
C ARG A 376 -10.11 -27.08 -11.68
N ASN A 377 -10.25 -25.92 -11.04
CA ASN A 377 -11.25 -24.93 -11.40
C ASN A 377 -10.68 -23.89 -12.39
N THR A 378 -11.11 -24.00 -13.65
CA THR A 378 -10.66 -23.11 -14.73
C THR A 378 -11.04 -21.64 -14.54
N SER A 379 -12.02 -21.32 -13.68
CA SER A 379 -12.43 -19.93 -13.42
C SER A 379 -11.28 -19.08 -12.88
N TYR A 380 -10.35 -19.65 -12.11
CA TYR A 380 -9.19 -18.95 -11.59
C TYR A 380 -8.27 -18.49 -12.72
N ARG A 381 -7.99 -19.38 -13.67
CA ARG A 381 -7.14 -19.08 -14.83
C ARG A 381 -7.81 -18.07 -15.77
N SER A 382 -9.12 -18.21 -16.02
CA SER A 382 -9.86 -17.23 -16.83
C SER A 382 -9.87 -15.85 -16.18
N SER A 383 -10.08 -15.77 -14.87
CA SER A 383 -10.07 -14.49 -14.14
C SER A 383 -8.68 -13.86 -14.12
N ALA A 384 -7.62 -14.67 -13.96
CA ALA A 384 -6.24 -14.20 -14.04
C ALA A 384 -5.89 -13.66 -15.44
N PHE A 385 -6.35 -14.35 -16.50
CA PHE A 385 -6.18 -13.90 -17.88
C PHE A 385 -6.89 -12.57 -18.14
N GLU A 386 -8.15 -12.43 -17.73
CA GLU A 386 -8.90 -11.17 -17.88
C GLU A 386 -8.25 -10.03 -17.07
N ALA A 387 -7.80 -10.30 -15.84
CA ALA A 387 -7.03 -9.33 -15.06
C ALA A 387 -5.75 -8.90 -15.78
N SER A 388 -5.02 -9.85 -16.39
CA SER A 388 -3.82 -9.58 -17.20
C SER A 388 -4.12 -8.68 -18.40
N LYS A 389 -5.20 -9.01 -19.12
CA LYS A 389 -5.66 -8.24 -20.27
C LYS A 389 -5.98 -6.80 -19.86
N ILE A 390 -6.76 -6.59 -18.81
CA ILE A 390 -7.08 -5.25 -18.29
C ILE A 390 -5.81 -4.53 -17.85
N PHE A 391 -4.91 -5.21 -17.14
CA PHE A 391 -3.66 -4.62 -16.66
C PHE A 391 -2.75 -4.17 -17.80
N LYS A 392 -2.72 -4.89 -18.91
CA LYS A 392 -1.92 -4.55 -20.11
C LYS A 392 -2.61 -3.52 -21.01
N LEU A 393 -3.94 -3.46 -21.00
CA LEU A 393 -4.75 -2.48 -21.74
C LEU A 393 -4.72 -1.09 -21.06
N ARG A 394 -3.52 -0.53 -20.94
CA ARG A 394 -3.30 0.83 -20.46
C ARG A 394 -2.80 1.72 -21.61
N PRO A 395 -3.06 3.05 -21.58
CA PRO A 395 -2.63 3.95 -22.64
C PRO A 395 -1.12 3.97 -22.87
N GLN A 396 -0.33 3.75 -21.81
CA GLN A 396 1.12 3.73 -21.85
C GLN A 396 1.68 2.78 -20.77
N PRO A 397 2.89 2.21 -20.95
CA PRO A 397 3.52 1.37 -19.94
C PRO A 397 3.67 2.07 -18.58
N ALA A 398 3.59 1.32 -17.48
CA ALA A 398 3.65 1.88 -16.11
C ALA A 398 4.89 2.77 -15.84
N PRO A 399 6.11 2.39 -16.26
CA PRO A 399 7.28 3.26 -16.09
C PRO A 399 7.18 4.57 -16.87
N ALA A 400 6.59 4.55 -18.07
CA ALA A 400 6.39 5.74 -18.88
C ALA A 400 5.34 6.68 -18.26
N GLU A 401 4.26 6.12 -17.70
CA GLU A 401 3.26 6.89 -16.96
C GLU A 401 3.86 7.57 -15.73
N LEU A 402 4.64 6.84 -14.94
CA LEU A 402 5.37 7.39 -13.80
C LEU A 402 6.25 8.56 -14.22
N LEU A 403 7.09 8.36 -15.24
CA LEU A 403 8.01 9.38 -15.74
C LEU A 403 7.26 10.62 -16.23
N HIS A 404 6.21 10.43 -17.04
CA HIS A 404 5.38 11.51 -17.55
C HIS A 404 4.84 12.40 -16.43
N TRP A 405 4.27 11.82 -15.37
CA TRP A 405 3.72 12.61 -14.27
C TRP A 405 4.79 13.32 -13.44
N VAL A 406 5.97 12.74 -13.29
CA VAL A 406 7.11 13.41 -12.63
C VAL A 406 7.55 14.62 -13.45
N GLU A 407 7.78 14.46 -14.75
CA GLU A 407 8.16 15.55 -15.67
C GLU A 407 7.08 16.63 -15.76
N TYR A 408 5.81 16.24 -15.72
CA TYR A 408 4.68 17.16 -15.69
C TYR A 408 4.70 18.04 -14.43
N ILE A 409 5.02 17.48 -13.28
CA ILE A 409 5.11 18.26 -12.04
C ILE A 409 6.35 19.15 -12.01
N ILE A 410 7.47 18.69 -12.54
CA ILE A 410 8.68 19.52 -12.70
C ILE A 410 8.35 20.76 -13.55
N SER A 411 7.66 20.56 -14.68
CA SER A 411 7.35 21.66 -15.63
C SER A 411 6.24 22.60 -15.18
N THR A 412 5.26 22.12 -14.40
CA THR A 412 4.05 22.91 -14.05
C THR A 412 3.91 23.26 -12.57
N GLY A 413 4.65 22.59 -11.69
CA GLY A 413 4.47 22.67 -10.23
C GLY A 413 3.18 22.02 -9.69
N GLY A 414 2.23 21.64 -10.56
CA GLY A 414 1.03 20.85 -10.23
C GLY A 414 -0.09 21.58 -9.49
N ARG A 415 -0.04 22.91 -9.33
CA ARG A 415 -1.04 23.66 -8.54
C ARG A 415 -2.47 23.51 -9.06
N HIS A 416 -2.66 23.48 -10.38
CA HIS A 416 -3.96 23.34 -11.04
C HIS A 416 -4.57 21.92 -10.92
N LEU A 417 -3.79 20.92 -10.53
CA LEU A 417 -4.29 19.57 -10.25
C LEU A 417 -4.81 19.43 -8.82
N ARG A 418 -4.52 20.40 -7.94
CA ARG A 418 -4.81 20.30 -6.52
C ARG A 418 -6.30 20.40 -6.26
N SER A 419 -6.76 19.53 -5.38
CA SER A 419 -8.12 19.58 -4.90
C SER A 419 -8.32 20.71 -3.88
N PRO A 420 -9.39 21.52 -3.99
CA PRO A 420 -9.73 22.50 -2.96
C PRO A 420 -10.13 21.83 -1.62
N ALA A 421 -10.54 20.56 -1.64
CA ALA A 421 -10.97 19.81 -0.46
C ALA A 421 -9.92 19.72 0.67
N VAL A 422 -8.63 19.92 0.36
CA VAL A 422 -7.54 19.93 1.36
C VAL A 422 -7.66 21.11 2.32
N HIS A 423 -8.23 22.23 1.85
CA HIS A 423 -8.37 23.47 2.61
C HIS A 423 -9.68 23.56 3.40
N LEU A 424 -10.59 22.59 3.23
CA LEU A 424 -11.87 22.58 3.93
C LEU A 424 -11.72 22.10 5.38
N SER A 425 -12.33 22.86 6.29
CA SER A 425 -12.53 22.45 7.68
C SER A 425 -13.47 21.24 7.78
N ALA A 426 -13.52 20.60 8.94
CA ALA A 426 -14.48 19.52 9.18
C ALA A 426 -15.94 20.01 9.12
N ILE A 427 -16.19 21.27 9.47
CA ILE A 427 -17.53 21.88 9.44
C ILE A 427 -18.01 21.99 8.01
N GLU A 428 -17.21 22.59 7.12
CA GLU A 428 -17.55 22.78 5.71
C GLU A 428 -17.67 21.44 4.98
N ARG A 429 -16.73 20.51 5.23
CA ARG A 429 -16.70 19.20 4.55
C ARG A 429 -17.95 18.36 4.82
N TYR A 430 -18.47 18.39 6.04
CA TYR A 430 -19.65 17.62 6.42
C TYR A 430 -20.93 18.47 6.47
N HIS A 431 -20.86 19.73 6.02
CA HIS A 431 -21.94 20.71 6.03
C HIS A 431 -22.63 20.82 7.40
N LEU A 432 -21.85 20.75 8.50
CA LEU A 432 -22.39 20.75 9.86
C LEU A 432 -23.10 22.06 10.20
N ASP A 433 -22.61 23.16 9.64
CA ASP A 433 -23.21 24.48 9.67
C ASP A 433 -24.59 24.51 8.99
N ILE A 434 -24.74 23.87 7.83
CA ILE A 434 -26.01 23.74 7.12
C ILE A 434 -26.98 22.83 7.89
N TRP A 435 -26.51 21.71 8.42
CA TRP A 435 -27.34 20.83 9.26
C TRP A 435 -27.85 21.55 10.51
N LEU A 436 -27.01 22.35 11.14
CA LEU A 436 -27.40 23.19 12.27
C LEU A 436 -28.45 24.23 11.85
N LEU A 437 -28.27 24.90 10.72
CA LEU A 437 -29.25 25.84 10.17
C LEU A 437 -30.61 25.18 9.92
N LEU A 438 -30.63 24.01 9.28
CA LEU A 438 -31.85 23.24 9.04
C LEU A 438 -32.54 22.83 10.34
N ALA A 439 -31.77 22.39 11.35
CA ALA A 439 -32.31 22.07 12.66
C ALA A 439 -32.94 23.29 13.36
N MET A 440 -32.32 24.47 13.25
CA MET A 440 -32.87 25.72 13.78
C MET A 440 -34.17 26.13 13.07
N ILE A 441 -34.25 25.98 11.75
CA ILE A 441 -35.47 26.26 10.97
C ILE A 441 -36.61 25.32 11.38
N LEU A 442 -36.34 24.01 11.46
CA LEU A 442 -37.33 23.02 11.90
C LEU A 442 -37.81 23.30 13.32
N TRP A 443 -36.91 23.67 14.22
CA TRP A 443 -37.25 24.08 15.57
C TRP A 443 -38.16 25.31 15.57
N PHE A 444 -37.81 26.36 14.82
CA PHE A 444 -38.64 27.57 14.69
C PHE A 444 -40.04 27.26 14.15
N LEU A 445 -40.14 26.49 13.06
CA LEU A 445 -41.42 26.07 12.49
C LEU A 445 -42.27 25.28 13.50
N SER A 446 -41.65 24.41 14.30
CA SER A 446 -42.36 23.68 15.35
C SER A 446 -42.98 24.62 16.41
N LYS A 447 -42.32 25.73 16.73
CA LYS A 447 -42.83 26.76 17.64
C LYS A 447 -43.97 27.55 17.01
N VAL A 448 -43.84 27.94 15.74
CA VAL A 448 -44.91 28.62 14.99
C VAL A 448 -46.17 27.74 14.94
N ILE A 449 -46.03 26.47 14.58
CA ILE A 449 -47.16 25.51 14.55
C ILE A 449 -47.80 25.39 15.95
N LYS A 450 -47.00 25.33 17.02
CA LYS A 450 -47.52 25.28 18.39
C LYS A 450 -48.33 26.54 18.74
N VAL A 451 -47.83 27.73 18.38
CA VAL A 451 -48.53 29.00 18.63
C VAL A 451 -49.84 29.07 17.83
N ILE A 452 -49.83 28.67 16.55
CA ILE A 452 -51.03 28.60 15.72
C ILE A 452 -52.06 27.63 16.32
N LYS A 453 -51.63 26.45 16.78
CA LYS A 453 -52.54 25.49 17.43
C LYS A 453 -53.17 26.03 18.72
N VAL A 454 -52.42 26.79 19.51
CA VAL A 454 -52.96 27.46 20.72
C VAL A 454 -54.01 28.50 20.32
N HIS A 455 -53.70 29.37 19.36
CA HIS A 455 -54.66 30.39 18.90
C HIS A 455 -55.93 29.77 18.28
N LEU A 456 -55.78 28.73 17.44
CA LEU A 456 -56.93 28.03 16.86
C LEU A 456 -57.78 27.32 17.91
N LYS A 457 -57.17 26.85 19.00
CA LYS A 457 -57.89 26.27 20.13
C LYS A 457 -58.64 27.35 20.92
N ASP A 458 -57.98 28.45 21.24
CA ASP A 458 -58.60 29.58 21.94
C ASP A 458 -59.78 30.17 21.14
N ASP A 459 -59.68 30.25 19.81
CA ASP A 459 -60.77 30.69 18.93
C ASP A 459 -61.92 29.67 18.82
N TYR A 460 -61.62 28.38 18.93
CA TYR A 460 -62.63 27.32 18.96
C TYR A 460 -63.39 27.32 20.29
N ASP A 461 -62.68 27.45 21.41
CA ASP A 461 -63.26 27.51 22.75
C ASP A 461 -64.14 28.78 22.90
N LYS A 462 -63.67 29.95 22.41
CA LYS A 462 -64.47 31.21 22.38
C LYS A 462 -65.70 31.18 21.48
N LYS A 463 -65.79 30.27 20.50
CA LYS A 463 -66.98 30.13 19.63
C LYS A 463 -68.05 29.21 20.20
N ASN A 464 -67.70 28.40 21.21
CA ASN A 464 -68.57 27.38 21.79
C ASN A 464 -69.04 27.73 23.22
N ASP A 465 -68.51 28.79 23.82
CA ASP A 465 -69.08 29.51 24.98
C ASP A 465 -69.95 30.67 24.51
#